data_AF-A0A7C6YXI2-F1
#
_entry.id   AF-A0A7C6YXI2-F1
#
_cell.length_a   1.000
_cell.length_b   1.000
_cell.length_c   1.000
_cell.angle_alpha   90.00
_cell.angle_beta   90.00
_cell.angle_gamma   90.00
#
_symmetry.space_group_name_H-M   'P 1'
#
loop_
_entity.id
_entity.type
_entity.pdbx_description
1 polymer ?
#
loop_
_entity_poly.entity_id
_entity_poly.type
_entity_poly.pdbx_seq_one_letter_code
_entity_poly.pdbx_strand_id
1 'polypeptide(L)'
;EAYGEVIPISSVTKSGLDELLNLIIQKLADIPKEHLDVQRVKITPNFEEDSYTIEETEDGFSVQGKALKWIERFDHRNFEALQYIETRLEHLGVMDDLRNKGAKDGDIIHLGEFEFEFIE
;
A
#
# COMPACT_ATOMS: atom_id res chain seq x y z
N GLU A 1 4.52 48.36 29.58
CA GLU A 1 4.89 47.15 30.35
C GLU A 1 5.35 46.10 29.35
N ALA A 2 6.63 45.74 29.35
CA ALA A 2 7.29 45.11 28.19
C ALA A 2 7.19 43.56 28.13
N TYR A 3 6.56 42.91 29.12
CA TYR A 3 6.68 41.45 29.29
C TYR A 3 5.35 40.68 29.31
N GLY A 4 4.21 41.35 29.12
CA GLY A 4 2.90 40.68 29.24
C GLY A 4 2.64 40.13 30.65
N GLU A 5 1.70 39.20 30.76
CA GLU A 5 1.38 38.48 31.99
C GLU A 5 2.53 37.54 32.40
N VAL A 6 2.94 37.59 33.67
CA VAL A 6 4.02 36.78 34.22
C VAL A 6 3.47 35.87 35.32
N ILE A 7 3.66 34.56 35.17
CA ILE A 7 3.27 33.54 36.15
C ILE A 7 4.55 32.84 36.67
N PRO A 8 4.83 32.87 37.99
CA PRO A 8 5.94 32.13 38.56
C PRO A 8 5.62 30.64 38.62
N ILE A 9 6.53 29.79 38.13
CA ILE A 9 6.36 28.33 38.11
C ILE A 9 7.54 27.60 38.74
N SER A 10 7.28 26.38 39.23
CA SER A 10 8.32 25.45 39.67
C SER A 10 7.97 24.02 39.24
N SER A 11 8.86 23.40 38.46
CA SER A 11 8.69 22.01 38.03
C SER A 11 8.84 21.02 39.18
N VAL A 12 9.67 21.35 40.18
CA VAL A 12 9.96 20.47 41.33
C VAL A 12 8.77 20.39 42.27
N THR A 13 8.14 21.54 42.57
CA THR A 13 6.98 21.59 43.47
C THR A 13 5.64 21.50 42.73
N LYS A 14 5.67 21.50 41.39
CA LYS A 14 4.52 21.59 40.49
C LYS A 14 3.66 22.86 40.66
N SER A 15 4.18 23.85 41.39
CA SER A 15 3.47 25.11 41.64
C SER A 15 3.36 25.94 40.37
N GLY A 16 2.19 26.53 40.15
CA GLY A 16 1.92 27.44 39.03
C GLY A 16 1.75 26.77 37.66
N LEU A 17 1.89 25.44 37.57
CA LEU A 17 1.77 24.72 36.29
C LEU A 17 0.32 24.70 35.78
N ASP A 18 -0.65 24.46 36.66
CA ASP A 18 -2.07 24.42 36.28
C ASP A 18 -2.57 25.80 35.82
N GLU A 19 -2.13 26.86 36.49
CA GLU A 19 -2.44 28.25 36.15
C GLU A 19 -1.85 28.63 34.79
N LEU A 20 -0.59 28.24 34.54
CA LEU A 20 0.04 28.41 33.23
C LEU A 20 -0.70 27.65 32.12
N LEU A 21 -1.08 26.39 32.35
CA LEU A 21 -1.80 25.58 31.38
C LEU A 21 -3.17 26.18 31.04
N ASN A 22 -3.91 26.64 32.05
CA ASN A 22 -5.21 27.30 31.84
C ASN A 22 -5.05 28.59 31.01
N LEU A 23 -4.02 29.39 31.30
CA LEU A 23 -3.75 30.60 30.53
C LEU A 23 -3.39 30.28 29.06
N ILE A 24 -2.60 29.22 28.82
CA ILE A 24 -2.27 28.76 27.47
C ILE A 24 -3.54 28.36 26.72
N ILE A 25 -4.43 27.58 27.35
CA ILE A 25 -5.70 27.15 26.73
C ILE A 25 -6.56 28.35 26.35
N GLN A 26 -6.68 29.36 27.23
CA GLN A 26 -7.43 30.57 26.95
C GLN A 26 -6.83 31.34 25.76
N LYS A 27 -5.52 31.56 25.77
CA LYS A 27 -4.85 32.26 24.66
C LYS A 27 -4.96 31.50 23.34
N LEU A 28 -4.88 30.16 23.36
CA LEU A 28 -5.08 29.34 22.17
C LEU A 28 -6.52 29.39 21.64
N ALA A 29 -7.52 29.53 22.52
CA ALA A 29 -8.92 29.63 22.12
C ALA A 29 -9.23 30.95 21.40
N ASP A 30 -8.52 32.04 21.76
CA ASP A 30 -8.68 33.36 21.16
C ASP A 30 -8.00 33.52 19.80
N ILE A 31 -7.12 32.58 19.42
CA ILE A 31 -6.43 32.62 18.12
C ILE A 31 -7.43 32.22 17.02
N PRO A 32 -7.60 33.05 15.96
CA PRO A 32 -8.42 32.70 14.81
C PRO A 32 -7.94 31.38 14.20
N LYS A 33 -8.85 30.41 14.09
CA LYS A 33 -8.53 29.12 13.46
C LYS A 33 -8.35 29.35 11.96
N GLU A 34 -7.12 29.21 11.47
CA GLU A 34 -6.90 29.10 10.03
C GLU A 34 -7.53 27.80 9.54
N HIS A 35 -8.42 27.90 8.56
CA HIS A 35 -8.88 26.75 7.81
C HIS A 35 -7.69 26.29 6.95
N LEU A 36 -6.94 25.31 7.44
CA LEU A 36 -6.08 24.54 6.57
C LEU A 36 -7.01 23.78 5.62
N ASP A 37 -7.03 24.18 4.33
CA ASP A 37 -7.53 23.33 3.25
C ASP A 37 -6.61 22.11 3.17
N VAL A 38 -6.78 21.19 4.11
CA VAL A 38 -6.18 19.88 4.03
C VAL A 38 -6.94 19.20 2.91
N GLN A 39 -6.39 19.25 1.69
CA GLN A 39 -6.80 18.35 0.64
C GLN A 39 -6.58 16.94 1.20
N ARG A 40 -7.63 16.37 1.78
CA ARG A 40 -7.68 14.95 2.07
C ARG A 40 -7.63 14.29 0.70
N VAL A 41 -6.44 13.88 0.30
CA VAL A 41 -6.27 12.96 -0.82
C VAL A 41 -7.00 11.70 -0.38
N LYS A 42 -8.23 11.55 -0.85
CA LYS A 42 -8.98 10.32 -0.71
C LYS A 42 -8.28 9.33 -1.63
N ILE A 43 -7.34 8.58 -1.07
CA ILE A 43 -6.74 7.43 -1.76
C ILE A 43 -7.88 6.41 -1.90
N THR A 44 -8.57 6.47 -3.04
CA THR A 44 -9.50 5.42 -3.43
C THR A 44 -8.62 4.37 -4.11
N PRO A 45 -8.60 3.10 -3.65
CA PRO A 45 -7.92 2.04 -4.37
C PRO A 45 -8.47 2.02 -5.80
N ASN A 46 -7.60 2.26 -6.79
CA ASN A 46 -8.01 2.17 -8.17
C ASN A 46 -7.96 0.69 -8.56
N PHE A 47 -9.04 -0.04 -8.34
CA PHE A 47 -9.13 -1.47 -8.66
C PHE A 47 -8.85 -1.78 -10.15
N GLU A 48 -8.90 -0.77 -11.04
CA GLU A 48 -8.49 -0.94 -12.44
C GLU A 48 -6.98 -1.22 -12.61
N GLU A 49 -6.13 -0.79 -11.67
CA GLU A 49 -4.68 -1.07 -11.72
C GLU A 49 -4.36 -2.53 -11.35
N ASP A 50 -5.22 -3.17 -10.56
CA ASP A 50 -5.04 -4.54 -10.05
C ASP A 50 -5.83 -5.59 -10.85
N SER A 51 -6.30 -5.27 -12.06
CA SER A 51 -7.03 -6.23 -12.90
C SER A 51 -6.11 -7.10 -13.77
N TYR A 52 -6.47 -8.38 -13.89
CA TYR A 52 -5.94 -9.35 -14.84
C TYR A 52 -7.07 -10.23 -15.42
N THR A 53 -6.77 -10.86 -16.55
CA THR A 53 -7.65 -11.80 -17.26
C THR A 53 -6.87 -13.08 -17.57
N ILE A 54 -7.56 -14.22 -17.48
CA ILE A 54 -7.01 -15.54 -17.81
C ILE A 54 -7.78 -16.10 -19.00
N GLU A 55 -7.07 -16.39 -20.09
CA GLU A 55 -7.58 -17.02 -21.31
C GLU A 55 -6.96 -18.42 -21.47
N GLU A 56 -7.71 -19.36 -22.05
CA GLU A 56 -7.22 -20.72 -22.31
C GLU A 56 -6.48 -20.75 -23.66
N THR A 57 -5.33 -21.41 -23.72
CA THR A 57 -4.50 -21.59 -24.92
C THR A 57 -4.46 -23.06 -25.33
N GLU A 58 -3.80 -23.39 -26.44
CA GLU A 58 -3.69 -24.79 -26.90
C GLU A 58 -2.89 -25.69 -25.94
N ASP A 59 -2.03 -25.09 -25.12
CA ASP A 59 -1.04 -25.72 -24.25
C ASP A 59 -1.20 -25.37 -22.76
N GLY A 60 -2.22 -24.58 -22.40
CA GLY A 60 -2.46 -24.17 -21.02
C GLY A 60 -3.27 -22.87 -20.93
N PHE A 61 -2.68 -21.83 -20.32
CA PHE A 61 -3.39 -20.58 -20.02
C PHE A 61 -2.52 -19.33 -20.25
N SER A 62 -3.13 -18.26 -20.75
CA SER A 62 -2.52 -16.94 -20.88
C SER A 62 -3.10 -15.98 -19.84
N VAL A 63 -2.24 -15.36 -19.04
CA VAL A 63 -2.62 -14.38 -18.03
C VAL A 63 -2.04 -13.02 -18.37
N GLN A 64 -2.91 -12.04 -18.55
CA GLN A 64 -2.55 -10.68 -18.93
C GLN A 64 -3.29 -9.67 -18.07
N GLY A 65 -2.66 -8.52 -17.78
CA GLY A 65 -3.29 -7.51 -16.95
C GLY A 65 -2.35 -6.40 -16.52
N LYS A 66 -2.92 -5.27 -16.10
CA LYS A 66 -2.12 -4.19 -15.49
C LYS A 66 -1.47 -4.66 -14.18
N ALA A 67 -2.14 -5.56 -13.46
CA ALA A 67 -1.64 -6.18 -12.23
C ALA A 67 -0.30 -6.93 -12.42
N LEU A 68 0.03 -7.35 -13.64
CA LEU A 68 1.17 -8.20 -13.95
C LEU A 68 2.33 -7.46 -14.61
N LYS A 69 2.20 -6.16 -14.89
CA LYS A 69 3.25 -5.33 -15.54
C LYS A 69 4.60 -5.30 -14.81
N TRP A 70 4.63 -5.65 -13.52
CA TRP A 70 5.87 -5.70 -12.76
C TRP A 70 6.78 -6.87 -13.17
N ILE A 71 6.23 -7.91 -13.82
CA ILE A 71 6.97 -9.11 -14.25
C ILE A 71 8.03 -8.74 -15.31
N GLU A 72 7.72 -7.83 -16.22
CA GLU A 72 8.62 -7.33 -17.28
C GLU A 72 9.94 -6.72 -16.74
N ARG A 73 10.00 -6.42 -15.44
CA ARG A 73 11.19 -5.81 -14.80
C ARG A 73 12.23 -6.83 -14.34
N PHE A 74 11.92 -8.13 -14.42
CA PHE A 74 12.76 -9.20 -13.90
C PHE A 74 13.48 -9.94 -15.04
N ASP A 75 14.72 -10.39 -14.78
CA ASP A 75 15.42 -11.31 -15.70
C ASP A 75 14.91 -12.72 -15.45
N HIS A 76 14.16 -13.27 -16.41
CA HIS A 76 13.54 -14.60 -16.35
C HIS A 76 14.56 -15.75 -16.35
N ARG A 77 15.84 -15.48 -16.62
CA ARG A 77 16.92 -16.49 -16.55
C ARG A 77 17.48 -16.63 -15.14
N ASN A 78 17.09 -15.75 -14.23
CA ASN A 78 17.50 -15.79 -12.83
C ASN A 78 16.47 -16.60 -12.03
N PHE A 79 16.93 -17.66 -11.38
CA PHE A 79 16.08 -18.57 -10.63
C PHE A 79 15.42 -17.92 -9.41
N GLU A 80 16.11 -17.01 -8.73
CA GLU A 80 15.55 -16.27 -7.59
C GLU A 80 14.41 -15.33 -8.03
N ALA A 81 14.52 -14.74 -9.22
CA ALA A 81 13.48 -13.92 -9.80
C ALA A 81 12.23 -14.75 -10.15
N LEU A 82 12.41 -15.97 -10.65
CA LEU A 82 11.30 -16.90 -10.93
C LEU A 82 10.54 -17.25 -9.64
N GLN A 83 11.24 -17.66 -8.59
CA GLN A 83 10.62 -17.95 -7.29
C GLN A 83 9.88 -16.74 -6.72
N TYR A 84 10.44 -15.54 -6.87
CA TYR A 84 9.77 -14.32 -6.46
C TYR A 84 8.50 -14.05 -7.26
N ILE A 85 8.53 -14.26 -8.58
CA ILE A 85 7.37 -14.07 -9.46
C ILE A 85 6.25 -15.03 -9.04
N GLU A 86 6.55 -16.32 -8.90
CA GLU A 86 5.61 -17.37 -8.48
C GLU A 86 4.97 -17.03 -7.12
N THR A 87 5.79 -16.76 -6.09
CA THR A 87 5.30 -16.39 -4.75
C THR A 87 4.39 -15.16 -4.79
N ARG A 88 4.70 -14.20 -5.66
CA ARG A 88 3.89 -12.98 -5.79
C ARG A 88 2.58 -13.24 -6.55
N LEU A 89 2.57 -14.14 -7.54
CA LEU A 89 1.35 -14.57 -8.22
C LEU A 89 0.42 -15.35 -7.29
N GLU A 90 0.96 -16.17 -6.38
CA GLU A 90 0.19 -16.80 -5.29
C GLU A 90 -0.48 -15.74 -4.41
N HIS A 91 0.28 -14.75 -3.93
CA HIS A 91 -0.28 -13.68 -3.10
C HIS A 91 -1.34 -12.82 -3.82
N LEU A 92 -1.25 -12.72 -5.16
CA LEU A 92 -2.23 -12.02 -5.98
C LEU A 92 -3.49 -12.87 -6.26
N GLY A 93 -3.50 -14.16 -5.91
CA GLY A 93 -4.60 -15.09 -6.16
C GLY A 93 -4.66 -15.64 -7.59
N VAL A 94 -3.67 -15.33 -8.43
CA VAL A 94 -3.63 -15.78 -9.84
C VAL A 94 -3.53 -17.30 -9.92
N MET A 95 -2.70 -17.91 -9.06
CA MET A 95 -2.53 -19.37 -9.02
C MET A 95 -3.83 -20.08 -8.63
N ASP A 96 -4.58 -19.52 -7.68
CA ASP A 96 -5.89 -20.06 -7.28
C ASP A 96 -6.92 -19.93 -8.41
N ASP A 97 -6.93 -18.81 -9.13
CA ASP A 97 -7.81 -18.63 -10.28
C ASP A 97 -7.49 -19.58 -11.43
N LEU A 98 -6.20 -19.89 -11.66
CA LEU A 98 -5.76 -20.90 -12.61
C LEU A 98 -6.25 -22.31 -12.19
N ARG A 99 -6.10 -22.67 -10.90
CA ARG A 99 -6.66 -23.93 -10.36
C ARG A 99 -8.16 -24.02 -10.56
N ASN A 100 -8.88 -22.95 -10.27
CA ASN A 100 -10.34 -22.87 -10.44
C ASN A 100 -10.77 -23.00 -11.90
N LYS A 101 -9.92 -22.58 -12.84
CA LYS A 101 -10.11 -22.76 -14.29
C LYS A 101 -9.68 -24.13 -14.82
N GLY A 102 -9.02 -24.93 -13.99
CA GLY A 102 -8.67 -26.31 -14.30
C GLY A 102 -7.24 -26.52 -14.81
N ALA A 103 -6.32 -25.60 -14.52
CA ALA A 103 -4.90 -25.80 -14.75
C ALA A 103 -4.38 -27.04 -14.00
N LYS A 104 -3.50 -27.80 -14.65
CA LYS A 104 -2.90 -29.05 -14.14
C LYS A 104 -1.39 -29.01 -14.26
N ASP A 105 -0.74 -29.92 -13.53
CA ASP A 105 0.69 -30.19 -13.68
C ASP A 105 1.06 -30.42 -15.15
N GLY A 106 2.00 -29.61 -15.63
CA GLY A 106 2.48 -29.66 -17.01
C GLY A 106 1.82 -28.68 -17.98
N ASP A 107 0.77 -27.97 -17.57
CA ASP A 107 0.18 -26.90 -18.40
C ASP A 107 1.11 -25.68 -18.45
N ILE A 108 1.20 -25.04 -19.61
CA ILE A 108 2.05 -23.85 -19.80
C ILE A 108 1.25 -22.59 -19.46
N ILE A 109 1.81 -21.78 -18.56
CA ILE A 109 1.25 -20.48 -18.15
C ILE A 109 2.02 -19.37 -18.86
N HIS A 110 1.34 -18.70 -19.78
CA HIS A 110 1.85 -17.57 -20.56
C HIS A 110 1.59 -16.25 -19.83
N LEU A 111 2.63 -15.48 -19.58
CA LEU A 111 2.65 -14.16 -18.92
C LEU A 111 3.31 -13.14 -19.86
N GLY A 112 2.63 -12.81 -20.95
CA GLY A 112 3.22 -11.98 -22.02
C GLY A 112 4.28 -12.76 -22.79
N GLU A 113 5.55 -12.31 -22.73
CA GLU A 113 6.69 -12.98 -23.37
C GLU A 113 7.35 -14.05 -22.48
N PHE A 114 6.85 -14.23 -21.26
CA PHE A 114 7.36 -15.19 -20.30
C PHE A 114 6.41 -16.38 -20.19
N GLU A 115 6.94 -17.59 -20.12
CA GLU A 115 6.17 -18.83 -19.95
C GLU A 115 6.80 -19.68 -18.86
N PHE A 116 5.97 -20.38 -18.09
CA PHE A 116 6.43 -21.37 -17.11
C PHE A 116 5.45 -22.54 -17.02
N GLU A 117 5.95 -23.68 -16.57
CA GLU A 117 5.13 -24.86 -16.32
C GLU A 117 4.38 -24.72 -14.99
N PHE A 118 3.07 -24.96 -15.01
CA PHE A 118 2.28 -25.05 -13.80
C PHE A 118 2.63 -26.34 -13.06
N ILE A 119 2.97 -26.22 -11.77
CA ILE A 119 3.31 -27.34 -10.89
C ILE A 119 2.52 -27.18 -9.59
N GLU A 120 1.79 -28.20 -9.19
CA GLU A 120 1.05 -28.30 -7.92
C GLU A 120 1.79 -29.14 -6.85
#